data_AF-A0A7K0KFX9-F1
#
_entry.id   AF-A0A7K0KFX9-F1
#
_cell.length_a   1.000
_cell.length_b   1.000
_cell.length_c   1.000
_cell.angle_alpha   90.00
_cell.angle_beta   90.00
_cell.angle_gamma   90.00
#
_symmetry.space_group_name_H-M   'P 1'
#
loop_
_entity.id
_entity.type
_entity.pdbx_description
1 polymer ?
#
loop_
_entity_poly.entity_id
_entity_poly.type
_entity_poly.pdbx_seq_one_letter_code
_entity_poly.pdbx_strand_id
1 'polypeptide(L)'
;MKDMLMGSIAMMAVVSLASCSANSDFDNTNTTDPNTKESVLSPVEFGTYLAQSKNTRAGEFTRASEMTTTELETTGFGVMAFYTESTQYEAGQTSKEPNFMYNTDVSIKSGDKDWSYSPIKYWPNGGQTGDATPLDATQYLSFFAYAPYKEVVDKKTGSTGSDTGITALSANAAKGDPTVTYALGATDANADLLWGTAGTNGTTTSGKTAQEGTNFSGKAKVNANLTKMKVDGKVQFNFLHALAKFGGTGAGTAPKTSGLMVVADIDNGSATTGGTLDGNTTKITVKSIKIESVKAGTDGKMAKDASIPTSGTLNLATGVWTTTDTNNGKIDYEINSKAVTTTATAGATTQTMNDDIAEPASVSSWNDLSSVTGVTTTPQSVYTETTPLLIIPDGKDHVFRITIDYIVRTKDEALHQGYTQVEQSFYKDLTLKTVSLNAKYNLLIHLGLTSVKFDATVTDWTNTVNGGTESGNTTDTDPMVIYMPANVK
;
A
#
# COMPACT_ATOMS: atom_id res chain seq x y z
N MET A 1 -15.04 -78.65 -23.81
CA MET A 1 -15.42 -78.40 -22.40
C MET A 1 -15.87 -76.95 -22.33
N LYS A 2 -17.16 -76.67 -22.49
CA LYS A 2 -18.22 -76.62 -21.46
C LYS A 2 -18.23 -75.27 -20.72
N ASP A 3 -19.21 -74.43 -21.08
CA ASP A 3 -20.19 -73.74 -20.21
C ASP A 3 -19.65 -72.85 -19.07
N MET A 4 -19.83 -71.52 -19.12
CA MET A 4 -21.02 -70.72 -18.73
C MET A 4 -21.05 -70.26 -17.26
N LEU A 5 -21.06 -68.93 -17.09
CA LEU A 5 -22.13 -68.14 -16.46
C LEU A 5 -22.15 -67.85 -14.93
N MET A 6 -22.13 -66.53 -14.65
CA MET A 6 -22.81 -65.71 -13.60
C MET A 6 -22.42 -65.75 -12.12
N GLY A 7 -22.34 -64.54 -11.54
CA GLY A 7 -22.42 -64.28 -10.10
C GLY A 7 -21.93 -62.89 -9.70
N SER A 8 -22.71 -61.85 -10.00
CA SER A 8 -22.59 -60.52 -9.39
C SER A 8 -22.90 -60.56 -7.89
N ILE A 9 -22.19 -59.76 -7.08
CA ILE A 9 -22.68 -59.05 -5.88
C ILE A 9 -21.67 -57.92 -5.57
N ALA A 10 -22.21 -56.70 -5.47
CA ALA A 10 -21.55 -55.51 -4.96
C ALA A 10 -21.53 -55.53 -3.42
N MET A 11 -20.53 -54.90 -2.79
CA MET A 11 -20.71 -54.09 -1.58
C MET A 11 -19.46 -53.29 -1.22
N MET A 12 -19.71 -52.13 -0.61
CA MET A 12 -18.87 -50.96 -0.41
C MET A 12 -17.71 -51.15 0.59
N ALA A 13 -16.66 -50.33 0.41
CA ALA A 13 -15.97 -49.69 1.53
C ALA A 13 -15.54 -48.28 1.11
N VAL A 14 -16.50 -47.35 1.06
CA VAL A 14 -16.19 -45.92 1.22
C VAL A 14 -15.87 -45.74 2.69
N VAL A 15 -14.59 -45.52 3.02
CA VAL A 15 -14.24 -44.97 4.34
C VAL A 15 -14.65 -43.51 4.30
N SER A 16 -15.89 -43.25 4.66
CA SER A 16 -16.32 -41.95 5.14
C SER A 16 -15.49 -41.65 6.40
N LEU A 17 -14.49 -40.80 6.28
CA LEU A 17 -14.04 -40.06 7.45
C LEU A 17 -15.22 -39.19 7.85
N ALA A 18 -15.93 -39.63 8.88
CA ALA A 18 -16.90 -38.81 9.56
C ALA A 18 -16.21 -37.49 9.91
N SER A 19 -16.64 -36.40 9.25
CA SER A 19 -16.57 -35.10 9.91
C SER A 19 -17.32 -35.32 11.22
N CYS A 20 -16.65 -35.14 12.35
CA CYS A 20 -17.35 -35.00 13.61
C CYS A 20 -18.22 -33.74 13.48
N SER A 21 -19.44 -33.89 12.97
CA SER A 21 -20.54 -33.05 13.39
C SER A 21 -20.57 -33.18 14.90
N ALA A 22 -20.36 -32.08 15.59
CA ALA A 22 -20.45 -32.05 17.04
C ALA A 22 -21.85 -32.51 17.46
N ASN A 23 -21.98 -33.80 17.81
CA ASN A 23 -23.06 -34.26 18.65
C ASN A 23 -22.61 -33.93 20.08
N SER A 24 -22.86 -32.68 20.49
CA SER A 24 -22.78 -32.28 21.89
C SER A 24 -24.01 -32.86 22.60
N ASP A 25 -23.92 -34.13 22.99
CA ASP A 25 -24.83 -34.76 23.95
C ASP A 25 -24.46 -34.32 25.38
N PHE A 26 -24.62 -33.01 25.61
CA PHE A 26 -24.83 -32.39 26.92
C PHE A 26 -25.67 -31.15 26.65
N ASP A 27 -26.94 -31.42 26.40
CA ASP A 27 -27.96 -30.45 26.07
C ASP A 27 -28.35 -29.66 27.34
N ASN A 28 -27.87 -28.41 27.46
CA ASN A 28 -28.52 -27.40 28.30
C ASN A 28 -29.18 -26.34 27.41
N THR A 29 -29.90 -26.74 26.36
CA THR A 29 -30.67 -25.81 25.51
C THR A 29 -32.05 -25.47 26.05
N ASN A 30 -32.37 -25.75 27.31
CA ASN A 30 -33.62 -25.24 27.88
C ASN A 30 -33.47 -23.86 28.54
N THR A 31 -32.91 -22.92 27.80
CA THR A 31 -33.17 -21.50 28.05
C THR A 31 -33.48 -20.82 26.72
N THR A 32 -34.68 -20.26 26.61
CA THR A 32 -35.11 -19.38 25.52
C THR A 32 -34.57 -17.95 25.69
N ASP A 33 -33.63 -17.75 26.62
CA ASP A 33 -33.02 -16.46 26.92
C ASP A 33 -31.62 -16.36 26.27
N PRO A 34 -31.42 -15.50 25.26
CA PRO A 34 -30.12 -15.29 24.62
C PRO A 34 -29.04 -14.78 25.59
N ASN A 35 -29.40 -14.35 26.82
CA ASN A 35 -28.45 -13.95 27.86
C ASN A 35 -27.90 -15.10 28.70
N THR A 36 -28.39 -16.34 28.56
CA THR A 36 -27.97 -17.49 29.39
C THR A 36 -27.32 -18.63 28.60
N LYS A 37 -26.87 -18.38 27.36
CA LYS A 37 -25.99 -19.29 26.61
C LYS A 37 -24.55 -19.31 27.17
N GLU A 38 -24.41 -19.49 28.47
CA GLU A 38 -23.14 -19.80 29.08
C GLU A 38 -22.95 -21.32 29.08
N SER A 39 -21.72 -21.75 28.75
CA SER A 39 -21.25 -23.14 28.83
C SER A 39 -21.48 -24.04 27.60
N VAL A 40 -20.74 -23.75 26.53
CA VAL A 40 -20.09 -24.81 25.73
C VAL A 40 -18.67 -24.35 25.41
N LEU A 41 -17.74 -25.28 25.16
CA LEU A 41 -16.40 -24.98 24.66
C LEU A 41 -16.51 -24.21 23.32
N SER A 42 -16.46 -22.88 23.36
CA SER A 42 -16.57 -22.06 22.17
C SER A 42 -15.21 -22.02 21.46
N PRO A 43 -15.13 -22.43 20.18
CA PRO A 43 -13.92 -22.25 19.41
C PRO A 43 -13.60 -20.76 19.28
N VAL A 44 -12.32 -20.42 19.12
CA VAL A 44 -11.93 -19.06 18.73
C VAL A 44 -12.33 -18.88 17.27
N GLU A 45 -13.19 -17.92 16.99
CA GLU A 45 -13.60 -17.57 15.62
C GLU A 45 -12.99 -16.25 15.18
N PHE A 46 -12.69 -16.13 13.88
CA PHE A 46 -12.13 -14.92 13.29
C PHE A 46 -13.09 -14.28 12.30
N GLY A 47 -13.08 -12.95 12.30
CA GLY A 47 -13.67 -12.13 11.24
C GLY A 47 -12.66 -11.11 10.77
N THR A 48 -12.81 -10.62 9.54
CA THR A 48 -11.91 -9.60 8.99
C THR A 48 -12.66 -8.48 8.30
N TYR A 49 -12.01 -7.33 8.22
CA TYR A 49 -12.40 -6.21 7.40
C TYR A 49 -11.12 -5.55 6.90
N LEU A 50 -11.01 -5.27 5.61
CA LEU A 50 -9.96 -4.41 5.09
C LEU A 50 -10.47 -2.97 5.18
N ALA A 51 -9.70 -2.07 5.79
CA ALA A 51 -10.11 -0.67 5.90
C ALA A 51 -10.34 -0.08 4.50
N GLN A 52 -11.60 0.20 4.15
CA GLN A 52 -11.97 0.72 2.84
C GLN A 52 -11.22 2.04 2.52
N SER A 53 -10.40 2.02 1.48
CA SER A 53 -10.71 2.86 0.33
C SER A 53 -11.94 2.23 -0.35
N LYS A 54 -13.06 2.95 -0.38
CA LYS A 54 -14.42 2.53 -0.82
C LYS A 54 -14.47 1.40 -1.88
N ASN A 55 -15.31 0.38 -1.64
CA ASN A 55 -15.68 -0.76 -2.51
C ASN A 55 -15.89 -0.37 -4.01
N THR A 56 -15.74 -1.20 -5.05
CA THR A 56 -16.18 -2.60 -5.32
C THR A 56 -15.49 -3.21 -6.55
N ARG A 57 -15.55 -4.56 -6.66
CA ARG A 57 -15.69 -5.43 -7.86
C ARG A 57 -14.52 -6.39 -8.12
N ALA A 58 -14.84 -7.67 -8.04
CA ALA A 58 -14.01 -8.81 -8.42
C ALA A 58 -13.80 -8.85 -9.95
N GLY A 59 -12.55 -9.06 -10.37
CA GLY A 59 -12.18 -9.26 -11.76
C GLY A 59 -10.66 -9.31 -11.95
N GLU A 60 -10.18 -10.52 -12.21
CA GLU A 60 -8.92 -10.88 -12.88
C GLU A 60 -7.58 -10.60 -12.16
N PHE A 61 -6.88 -11.71 -11.85
CA PHE A 61 -5.56 -11.74 -11.25
C PHE A 61 -4.48 -11.43 -12.29
N THR A 62 -3.56 -10.52 -11.97
CA THR A 62 -2.10 -10.59 -12.27
C THR A 62 -1.38 -9.31 -11.83
N ARG A 63 -0.23 -9.51 -11.15
CA ARG A 63 0.89 -8.58 -10.81
C ARG A 63 0.62 -7.49 -9.75
N ALA A 64 1.65 -7.30 -8.90
CA ALA A 64 1.70 -6.52 -7.66
C ALA A 64 0.70 -5.36 -7.54
N SER A 65 -0.43 -5.63 -6.88
CA SER A 65 -1.50 -4.68 -6.60
C SER A 65 -1.77 -4.52 -5.10
N GLU A 66 -2.28 -3.34 -4.70
CA GLU A 66 -2.93 -3.15 -3.39
C GLU A 66 -3.82 -4.35 -3.08
N MET A 67 -3.68 -4.92 -1.88
CA MET A 67 -4.47 -6.09 -1.50
C MET A 67 -5.95 -5.73 -1.41
N THR A 68 -6.80 -6.47 -2.11
CA THR A 68 -8.27 -6.37 -2.01
C THR A 68 -8.82 -7.34 -0.96
N THR A 69 -10.09 -7.17 -0.55
CA THR A 69 -10.77 -8.13 0.34
C THR A 69 -10.78 -9.54 -0.23
N THR A 70 -11.02 -9.71 -1.54
CA THR A 70 -11.03 -11.02 -2.20
C THR A 70 -9.63 -11.66 -2.25
N GLU A 71 -8.57 -10.85 -2.45
CA GLU A 71 -7.19 -11.36 -2.36
C GLU A 71 -6.84 -11.74 -0.92
N LEU A 72 -7.30 -10.99 0.08
CA LEU A 72 -7.10 -11.34 1.49
C LEU A 72 -7.81 -12.67 1.86
N GLU A 73 -9.02 -12.89 1.37
CA GLU A 73 -9.78 -14.15 1.59
C GLU A 73 -9.03 -15.37 1.05
N THR A 74 -8.37 -15.23 -0.11
CA THR A 74 -7.70 -16.31 -0.81
C THR A 74 -6.24 -16.51 -0.39
N THR A 75 -5.50 -15.43 -0.12
CA THR A 75 -4.10 -15.49 0.33
C THR A 75 -3.97 -15.72 1.84
N GLY A 76 -5.03 -15.43 2.60
CA GLY A 76 -5.06 -15.62 4.05
C GLY A 76 -4.18 -14.64 4.81
N PHE A 77 -4.21 -14.78 6.13
CA PHE A 77 -3.38 -14.02 7.06
C PHE A 77 -2.80 -14.92 8.15
N GLY A 78 -1.64 -14.53 8.69
CA GLY A 78 -0.98 -15.25 9.78
C GLY A 78 -1.35 -14.67 11.14
N VAL A 79 -1.73 -15.53 12.09
CA VAL A 79 -2.05 -15.13 13.48
C VAL A 79 -0.97 -15.61 14.45
N MET A 80 -0.52 -14.70 15.31
CA MET A 80 0.27 -14.97 16.51
C MET A 80 -0.56 -14.63 17.74
N ALA A 81 -0.64 -15.55 18.70
CA ALA A 81 -1.45 -15.35 19.90
C ALA A 81 -0.74 -15.77 21.18
N PHE A 82 -0.99 -15.00 22.23
CA PHE A 82 -0.41 -15.13 23.56
C PHE A 82 -1.51 -15.39 24.57
N TYR A 83 -1.35 -16.45 25.35
CA TYR A 83 -2.08 -16.68 26.57
C TYR A 83 -1.26 -16.19 27.76
N THR A 84 -1.77 -15.17 28.44
CA THR A 84 -1.08 -14.47 29.53
C THR A 84 -1.67 -14.78 30.91
N GLU A 85 -2.51 -15.80 30.98
CA GLU A 85 -3.21 -16.20 32.20
C GLU A 85 -3.96 -14.98 32.78
N SER A 86 -3.76 -14.66 34.05
CA SER A 86 -4.41 -13.55 34.74
C SER A 86 -3.72 -12.19 34.60
N THR A 87 -2.61 -12.12 33.88
CA THR A 87 -1.89 -10.87 33.66
C THR A 87 -2.24 -10.32 32.27
N GLN A 88 -2.47 -9.01 32.18
CA GLN A 88 -2.66 -8.38 30.89
C GLN A 88 -1.34 -8.33 30.11
N TYR A 89 -1.43 -8.54 28.80
CA TYR A 89 -0.39 -8.26 27.83
C TYR A 89 -0.10 -6.77 27.80
N GLU A 90 1.19 -6.44 27.88
CA GLU A 90 1.72 -5.10 27.68
C GLU A 90 2.69 -5.11 26.49
N ALA A 91 2.64 -4.08 25.64
CA ALA A 91 3.60 -3.94 24.55
C ALA A 91 5.03 -3.79 25.11
N GLY A 92 6.01 -4.37 24.42
CA GLY A 92 7.39 -4.42 24.89
C GLY A 92 7.64 -5.45 25.99
N GLN A 93 6.70 -6.38 26.23
CA GLN A 93 6.95 -7.53 27.10
C GLN A 93 8.16 -8.34 26.63
N THR A 94 8.79 -9.08 27.53
CA THR A 94 10.04 -9.83 27.25
C THR A 94 10.03 -11.25 27.82
N SER A 95 8.88 -11.69 28.37
CA SER A 95 8.80 -12.88 29.21
C SER A 95 8.02 -14.03 28.59
N LYS A 96 7.09 -13.73 27.68
CA LYS A 96 6.20 -14.71 27.05
C LYS A 96 6.49 -14.81 25.54
N GLU A 97 6.55 -16.03 25.07
CA GLU A 97 6.52 -16.42 23.65
C GLU A 97 5.06 -16.60 23.17
N PRO A 98 4.80 -16.64 21.84
CA PRO A 98 3.47 -16.92 21.27
C PRO A 98 3.03 -18.37 21.55
N ASN A 99 2.55 -18.60 22.77
CA ASN A 99 2.26 -19.91 23.33
C ASN A 99 0.86 -20.46 23.00
N PHE A 100 0.02 -19.70 22.29
CA PHE A 100 -1.35 -20.10 21.92
C PHE A 100 -1.52 -20.36 20.42
N MET A 101 -1.02 -19.43 19.59
CA MET A 101 -0.95 -19.56 18.13
C MET A 101 0.38 -19.00 17.62
N TYR A 102 1.02 -19.69 16.69
CA TYR A 102 2.22 -19.21 16.02
C TYR A 102 2.05 -19.32 14.52
N ASN A 103 2.05 -18.16 13.85
CA ASN A 103 1.85 -18.04 12.41
C ASN A 103 0.73 -18.97 11.89
N THR A 104 -0.40 -18.99 12.58
CA THR A 104 -1.55 -19.82 12.20
C THR A 104 -2.19 -19.22 10.96
N ASP A 105 -2.21 -19.98 9.87
CA ASP A 105 -2.90 -19.63 8.62
C ASP A 105 -4.41 -19.57 8.87
N VAL A 106 -4.98 -18.39 8.63
CA VAL A 106 -6.41 -18.14 8.63
C VAL A 106 -6.82 -17.71 7.22
N SER A 107 -7.60 -18.54 6.54
CA SER A 107 -8.01 -18.34 5.15
C SER A 107 -9.41 -18.91 4.89
N ILE A 108 -10.05 -18.42 3.82
CA ILE A 108 -11.29 -19.03 3.31
C ILE A 108 -10.89 -20.13 2.33
N LYS A 109 -11.26 -21.38 2.63
CA LYS A 109 -11.01 -22.51 1.73
C LYS A 109 -11.97 -22.47 0.55
N SER A 110 -11.53 -23.02 -0.59
CA SER A 110 -12.33 -23.04 -1.81
C SER A 110 -13.70 -23.70 -1.57
N GLY A 111 -14.78 -22.94 -1.77
CA GLY A 111 -16.17 -23.39 -1.56
C GLY A 111 -16.79 -23.00 -0.22
N ASP A 112 -15.98 -22.51 0.74
CA ASP A 112 -16.45 -22.03 2.03
C ASP A 112 -16.76 -20.52 2.00
N LYS A 113 -17.49 -20.04 3.01
CA LYS A 113 -17.81 -18.60 3.21
C LYS A 113 -17.24 -18.03 4.51
N ASP A 114 -16.67 -18.89 5.36
CA ASP A 114 -16.18 -18.55 6.68
C ASP A 114 -14.67 -18.76 6.76
N TRP A 115 -14.02 -17.95 7.60
CA TRP A 115 -12.59 -18.08 7.90
C TRP A 115 -12.33 -19.40 8.61
N SER A 116 -11.34 -20.15 8.13
CA SER A 116 -10.95 -21.44 8.68
C SER A 116 -9.49 -21.44 9.09
N TYR A 117 -9.14 -22.25 10.08
CA TYR A 117 -7.76 -22.47 10.51
C TYR A 117 -7.62 -23.86 11.15
N SER A 118 -6.38 -24.32 11.32
CA SER A 118 -6.08 -25.59 11.97
C SER A 118 -4.77 -25.53 12.77
N PRO A 119 -4.69 -26.20 13.93
CA PRO A 119 -5.78 -26.87 14.65
C PRO A 119 -6.71 -25.87 15.37
N ILE A 120 -7.98 -26.25 15.55
CA ILE A 120 -8.97 -25.43 16.28
C ILE A 120 -8.52 -25.18 17.72
N LYS A 121 -8.69 -23.95 18.19
CA LYS A 121 -8.37 -23.50 19.55
C LYS A 121 -9.64 -23.07 20.27
N TYR A 122 -9.65 -23.19 21.60
CA TYR A 122 -10.80 -22.86 22.44
C TYR A 122 -10.41 -21.78 23.45
N TRP A 123 -11.38 -20.92 23.80
CA TRP A 123 -11.17 -19.89 24.80
C TRP A 123 -10.86 -20.50 26.18
N PRO A 124 -9.94 -19.90 26.95
CA PRO A 124 -9.74 -20.26 28.35
C PRO A 124 -11.01 -19.99 29.18
N ASN A 125 -11.21 -20.76 30.25
CA ASN A 125 -12.46 -20.73 31.03
C ASN A 125 -12.43 -19.75 32.23
N GLY A 126 -11.33 -19.04 32.49
CA GLY A 126 -11.19 -18.13 33.62
C GLY A 126 -12.02 -16.85 33.55
N GLY A 127 -12.47 -16.36 34.70
CA GLY A 127 -13.22 -15.10 34.85
C GLY A 127 -14.72 -15.15 34.50
N GLN A 128 -15.32 -16.33 34.31
CA GLN A 128 -16.75 -16.46 34.00
C GLN A 128 -17.64 -16.19 35.24
N THR A 129 -18.84 -15.65 35.03
CA THR A 129 -19.81 -15.35 36.10
C THR A 129 -21.13 -16.09 35.86
N GLY A 130 -21.36 -17.20 36.57
CA GLY A 130 -22.59 -18.01 36.52
C GLY A 130 -22.66 -19.01 37.69
N ASP A 131 -23.72 -19.84 37.76
CA ASP A 131 -24.00 -20.80 38.86
C ASP A 131 -22.99 -21.96 39.01
N ALA A 132 -21.97 -22.03 38.15
CA ALA A 132 -20.82 -22.89 38.36
C ALA A 132 -19.85 -22.17 39.31
N THR A 133 -19.50 -22.85 40.40
CA THR A 133 -18.62 -22.39 41.48
C THR A 133 -17.44 -21.56 40.94
N PRO A 134 -17.21 -20.33 41.43
CA PRO A 134 -16.24 -19.42 40.83
C PRO A 134 -14.82 -19.85 41.31
N LEU A 135 -13.70 -19.57 40.65
CA LEU A 135 -13.03 -18.25 40.57
C LEU A 135 -11.61 -18.45 39.96
N ASP A 136 -11.48 -18.85 38.70
CA ASP A 136 -10.19 -18.59 38.04
C ASP A 136 -10.14 -17.09 37.72
N ALA A 137 -9.05 -16.43 38.12
CA ALA A 137 -8.82 -15.04 37.76
C ALA A 137 -9.04 -14.84 36.25
N THR A 138 -9.60 -13.69 35.86
CA THR A 138 -9.88 -13.37 34.45
C THR A 138 -8.69 -13.72 33.58
N GLN A 139 -8.92 -14.56 32.57
CA GLN A 139 -7.86 -15.06 31.70
C GLN A 139 -7.85 -14.31 30.37
N TYR A 140 -6.66 -13.95 29.90
CA TYR A 140 -6.49 -13.08 28.73
C TYR A 140 -5.82 -13.80 27.56
N LEU A 141 -6.38 -13.60 26.36
CA LEU A 141 -5.75 -13.89 25.09
C LEU A 141 -5.47 -12.59 24.33
N SER A 142 -4.30 -12.51 23.71
CA SER A 142 -3.92 -11.40 22.82
C SER A 142 -3.56 -11.95 21.45
N PHE A 143 -4.18 -11.41 20.40
CA PHE A 143 -4.04 -11.84 19.01
C PHE A 143 -3.46 -10.72 18.15
N PHE A 144 -2.45 -11.07 17.36
CA PHE A 144 -1.77 -10.17 16.44
C PHE A 144 -1.71 -10.82 15.06
N ALA A 145 -1.90 -10.05 14.01
CA ALA A 145 -2.01 -10.58 12.65
C ALA A 145 -1.27 -9.74 11.61
N TYR A 146 -0.89 -10.40 10.51
CA TYR A 146 -0.34 -9.79 9.31
C TYR A 146 -0.85 -10.50 8.06
N ALA A 147 -0.86 -9.81 6.91
CA ALA A 147 -1.20 -10.40 5.63
C ALA A 147 -0.27 -9.88 4.50
N PRO A 148 -0.09 -10.63 3.39
CA PRO A 148 -0.61 -11.97 3.16
C PRO A 148 0.06 -13.01 4.06
N TYR A 149 -0.58 -14.14 4.28
CA TYR A 149 0.05 -15.26 4.98
C TYR A 149 1.32 -15.70 4.25
N LYS A 150 2.37 -15.95 5.03
CA LYS A 150 3.63 -16.51 4.53
C LYS A 150 4.06 -17.68 5.42
N GLU A 151 4.36 -18.81 4.79
CA GLU A 151 4.87 -19.97 5.51
C GLU A 151 6.28 -19.69 6.07
N VAL A 152 6.51 -20.12 7.31
CA VAL A 152 7.83 -20.09 7.96
C VAL A 152 8.51 -21.42 7.73
N VAL A 153 9.62 -21.40 6.99
CA VAL A 153 10.41 -22.60 6.65
C VAL A 153 11.35 -23.01 7.78
N ASP A 154 11.71 -22.09 8.68
CA ASP A 154 12.46 -22.38 9.90
C ASP A 154 11.89 -21.63 11.10
N LYS A 155 11.22 -22.35 12.00
CA LYS A 155 10.58 -21.77 13.20
C LYS A 155 11.57 -21.28 14.26
N LYS A 156 12.84 -21.70 14.21
CA LYS A 156 13.88 -21.26 15.17
C LYS A 156 14.39 -19.87 14.84
N THR A 157 14.46 -19.54 13.56
CA THR A 157 14.88 -18.22 13.08
C THR A 157 13.69 -17.36 12.66
N GLY A 158 12.52 -17.98 12.44
CA GLY A 158 11.33 -17.35 11.89
C GLY A 158 11.43 -17.07 10.38
N SER A 159 12.46 -17.58 9.69
CA SER A 159 12.69 -17.32 8.27
C SER A 159 11.60 -17.90 7.38
N THR A 160 11.26 -17.17 6.32
CA THR A 160 10.33 -17.62 5.25
C THR A 160 11.06 -18.12 4.01
N GLY A 161 12.39 -18.08 4.00
CA GLY A 161 13.22 -18.40 2.83
C GLY A 161 13.13 -17.38 1.70
N SER A 162 12.50 -16.22 1.94
CA SER A 162 12.35 -15.13 0.97
C SER A 162 13.34 -14.01 1.26
N ASP A 163 13.93 -13.44 0.21
CA ASP A 163 14.84 -12.29 0.32
C ASP A 163 14.11 -10.93 0.19
N THR A 164 12.86 -10.97 -0.28
CA THR A 164 11.99 -9.80 -0.51
C THR A 164 10.56 -10.10 -0.04
N GLY A 165 9.75 -9.07 0.14
CA GLY A 165 8.45 -9.17 0.80
C GLY A 165 8.61 -9.50 2.27
N ILE A 166 7.79 -10.41 2.80
CA ILE A 166 7.92 -10.91 4.18
C ILE A 166 9.07 -11.93 4.24
N THR A 167 10.19 -11.57 4.86
CA THR A 167 11.43 -12.36 4.88
C THR A 167 11.59 -13.19 6.16
N ALA A 168 11.03 -12.72 7.26
CA ALA A 168 11.00 -13.46 8.52
C ALA A 168 9.86 -12.99 9.43
N LEU A 169 9.47 -13.84 10.36
CA LEU A 169 8.68 -13.49 11.54
C LEU A 169 9.57 -13.57 12.78
N SER A 170 9.12 -13.07 13.93
CA SER A 170 9.75 -13.45 15.20
C SER A 170 9.76 -14.98 15.35
N ALA A 171 10.87 -15.55 15.84
CA ALA A 171 10.97 -16.98 16.05
C ALA A 171 9.92 -17.49 17.05
N ASN A 172 9.49 -18.75 16.92
CA ASN A 172 8.42 -19.30 17.76
C ASN A 172 8.79 -19.33 19.26
N ALA A 173 10.06 -19.57 19.58
CA ALA A 173 10.56 -19.55 20.94
C ALA A 173 11.04 -18.15 21.40
N ALA A 174 10.93 -17.13 20.54
CA ALA A 174 11.30 -15.78 20.93
C ALA A 174 10.26 -15.22 21.91
N LYS A 175 10.77 -14.69 23.03
CA LYS A 175 9.95 -13.93 23.96
C LYS A 175 9.84 -12.49 23.48
N GLY A 176 8.70 -11.89 23.76
CA GLY A 176 8.42 -10.50 23.43
C GLY A 176 7.42 -10.31 22.30
N ASP A 177 7.28 -9.06 21.87
CA ASP A 177 6.28 -8.70 20.88
C ASP A 177 6.47 -9.48 19.56
N PRO A 178 5.37 -9.93 18.93
CA PRO A 178 5.44 -10.55 17.62
C PRO A 178 5.85 -9.54 16.56
N THR A 179 6.75 -9.94 15.66
CA THR A 179 7.27 -9.06 14.61
C THR A 179 7.24 -9.70 13.23
N VAL A 180 7.20 -8.85 12.20
CA VAL A 180 7.35 -9.21 10.78
C VAL A 180 8.52 -8.44 10.22
N THR A 181 9.51 -9.14 9.67
CA THR A 181 10.61 -8.53 8.91
C THR A 181 10.24 -8.51 7.44
N TYR A 182 10.46 -7.37 6.81
CA TYR A 182 10.07 -7.10 5.44
C TYR A 182 11.20 -6.43 4.66
N ALA A 183 11.31 -6.74 3.37
CA ALA A 183 12.22 -6.07 2.44
C ALA A 183 11.49 -5.74 1.12
N LEU A 184 11.63 -4.51 0.63
CA LEU A 184 11.10 -4.09 -0.68
C LEU A 184 11.80 -4.87 -1.80
N GLY A 185 11.06 -5.30 -2.82
CA GLY A 185 11.58 -5.99 -4.01
C GLY A 185 11.40 -5.17 -5.30
N ALA A 186 12.27 -5.41 -6.28
CA ALA A 186 12.21 -4.71 -7.58
C ALA A 186 11.11 -5.25 -8.52
N THR A 187 10.69 -6.51 -8.36
CA THR A 187 9.68 -7.18 -9.20
C THR A 187 8.95 -8.28 -8.42
N ASP A 188 7.63 -8.35 -8.55
CA ASP A 188 6.74 -9.45 -8.12
C ASP A 188 6.78 -9.90 -6.63
N ALA A 189 7.57 -9.25 -5.76
CA ALA A 189 7.69 -9.56 -4.33
C ALA A 189 7.09 -8.51 -3.38
N ASN A 190 6.52 -7.44 -3.92
CA ASN A 190 5.89 -6.36 -3.17
C ASN A 190 4.46 -6.73 -2.76
N ALA A 191 4.34 -7.80 -1.97
CA ALA A 191 3.11 -8.04 -1.24
C ALA A 191 2.88 -6.83 -0.34
N ASP A 192 1.87 -6.04 -0.65
CA ASP A 192 1.35 -4.98 0.20
C ASP A 192 1.12 -5.55 1.61
N LEU A 193 2.07 -5.27 2.52
CA LEU A 193 2.05 -5.84 3.86
C LEU A 193 0.91 -5.20 4.63
N LEU A 194 0.00 -6.01 5.15
CA LEU A 194 -1.08 -5.54 6.00
C LEU A 194 -0.79 -5.86 7.47
N TRP A 195 -1.21 -4.94 8.34
CA TRP A 195 -1.16 -5.06 9.79
C TRP A 195 -2.58 -5.22 10.35
N GLY A 196 -2.82 -6.29 11.11
CA GLY A 196 -4.10 -6.57 11.75
C GLY A 196 -4.31 -5.75 13.01
N THR A 197 -5.24 -4.81 12.96
CA THR A 197 -5.71 -4.00 14.10
C THR A 197 -7.04 -4.53 14.63
N ALA A 198 -7.49 -4.07 15.80
CA ALA A 198 -8.77 -4.48 16.36
C ALA A 198 -9.96 -3.89 15.57
N GLY A 199 -10.89 -4.75 15.18
CA GLY A 199 -12.24 -4.36 14.79
C GLY A 199 -13.23 -4.47 15.94
N THR A 200 -14.51 -4.57 15.61
CA THR A 200 -15.58 -4.79 16.61
C THR A 200 -15.61 -6.26 17.02
N ASN A 201 -15.03 -6.58 18.17
CA ASN A 201 -14.98 -7.96 18.67
C ASN A 201 -16.32 -8.42 19.28
N GLY A 202 -16.46 -9.73 19.48
CA GLY A 202 -17.60 -10.32 20.17
C GLY A 202 -17.78 -9.84 21.62
N THR A 203 -19.01 -9.97 22.11
CA THR A 203 -19.35 -9.69 23.52
C THR A 203 -18.82 -10.79 24.45
N THR A 204 -18.40 -10.43 25.66
CA THR A 204 -17.95 -11.41 26.68
C THR A 204 -19.12 -12.19 27.25
N THR A 205 -18.86 -13.36 27.82
CA THR A 205 -19.89 -14.17 28.51
C THR A 205 -20.59 -13.37 29.62
N SER A 206 -19.83 -12.61 30.40
CA SER A 206 -20.32 -11.75 31.49
C SER A 206 -20.81 -10.35 31.05
N GLY A 207 -20.62 -9.99 29.78
CA GLY A 207 -20.80 -8.62 29.27
C GLY A 207 -22.01 -8.44 28.35
N LYS A 208 -22.42 -7.17 28.19
CA LYS A 208 -23.49 -6.75 27.28
C LYS A 208 -23.00 -6.00 26.05
N THR A 209 -21.70 -5.67 25.99
CA THR A 209 -21.09 -4.87 24.92
C THR A 209 -19.93 -5.63 24.28
N ALA A 210 -19.61 -5.26 23.03
CA ALA A 210 -18.43 -5.74 22.31
C ALA A 210 -17.15 -5.44 23.09
N GLN A 211 -16.15 -6.30 22.98
CA GLN A 211 -14.82 -6.03 23.54
C GLN A 211 -14.06 -5.05 22.65
N GLU A 212 -13.54 -4.00 23.26
CA GLU A 212 -12.64 -3.06 22.58
C GLU A 212 -11.23 -3.63 22.51
N GLY A 213 -10.49 -3.27 21.46
CA GLY A 213 -9.05 -3.52 21.43
C GLY A 213 -8.27 -2.60 22.37
N THR A 214 -7.00 -2.94 22.61
CA THR A 214 -6.06 -2.16 23.45
C THR A 214 -5.21 -1.25 22.58
N ASN A 215 -4.99 0.01 23.00
CA ASN A 215 -4.12 0.96 22.29
C ASN A 215 -2.77 1.09 22.99
N PHE A 216 -1.72 0.51 22.39
CA PHE A 216 -0.36 0.55 22.98
C PHE A 216 0.52 1.70 22.48
N SER A 217 0.24 2.26 21.29
CA SER A 217 1.19 3.17 20.60
C SER A 217 0.56 4.47 20.09
N GLY A 218 -0.75 4.64 20.25
CA GLY A 218 -1.50 5.75 19.65
C GLY A 218 -1.80 5.56 18.15
N LYS A 219 -1.20 4.56 17.47
CA LYS A 219 -1.41 4.34 16.03
C LYS A 219 -2.75 3.65 15.72
N ALA A 220 -3.04 2.57 16.43
CA ALA A 220 -4.32 1.86 16.34
C ALA A 220 -4.52 0.97 17.57
N LYS A 221 -5.78 0.57 17.82
CA LYS A 221 -6.09 -0.49 18.79
C LYS A 221 -5.73 -1.85 18.18
N VAL A 222 -5.24 -2.79 18.99
CA VAL A 222 -4.97 -4.18 18.62
C VAL A 222 -5.78 -5.15 19.48
N ASN A 223 -5.95 -6.38 19.03
CA ASN A 223 -6.73 -7.42 19.72
C ASN A 223 -5.97 -8.02 20.92
N ALA A 224 -5.54 -7.17 21.85
CA ALA A 224 -4.88 -7.57 23.08
C ALA A 224 -5.82 -7.54 24.27
N ASN A 225 -5.56 -8.42 25.24
CA ASN A 225 -6.29 -8.53 26.50
C ASN A 225 -7.78 -8.89 26.34
N LEU A 226 -8.09 -9.70 25.32
CA LEU A 226 -9.44 -10.21 25.12
C LEU A 226 -9.72 -11.36 26.09
N THR A 227 -10.95 -11.39 26.57
CA THR A 227 -11.48 -12.45 27.43
C THR A 227 -12.50 -13.28 26.67
N LYS A 228 -12.92 -14.41 27.25
CA LYS A 228 -13.83 -15.36 26.61
C LYS A 228 -15.10 -14.68 26.08
N MET A 229 -15.37 -14.91 24.80
CA MET A 229 -16.57 -14.41 24.12
C MET A 229 -17.73 -15.42 24.18
N LYS A 230 -18.94 -14.94 23.90
CA LYS A 230 -20.11 -15.81 23.66
C LYS A 230 -19.92 -16.67 22.40
N VAL A 231 -20.78 -17.68 22.23
CA VAL A 231 -20.70 -18.71 21.18
C VAL A 231 -20.70 -18.18 19.73
N ASP A 232 -21.11 -16.93 19.50
CA ASP A 232 -21.14 -16.24 18.20
C ASP A 232 -20.11 -15.09 18.11
N GLY A 233 -19.30 -14.90 19.16
CA GLY A 233 -18.33 -13.82 19.25
C GLY A 233 -17.07 -14.13 18.47
N LYS A 234 -16.67 -13.17 17.61
CA LYS A 234 -15.48 -13.28 16.77
C LYS A 234 -14.38 -12.32 17.24
N VAL A 235 -13.13 -12.75 17.08
CA VAL A 235 -11.97 -11.85 17.08
C VAL A 235 -11.94 -11.19 15.70
N GLN A 236 -12.25 -9.90 15.65
CA GLN A 236 -12.36 -9.15 14.42
C GLN A 236 -11.06 -8.40 14.14
N PHE A 237 -10.43 -8.67 13.00
CA PHE A 237 -9.29 -7.89 12.52
C PHE A 237 -9.72 -6.84 11.51
N ASN A 238 -9.29 -5.59 11.73
CA ASN A 238 -9.28 -4.55 10.72
C ASN A 238 -7.86 -4.44 10.16
N PHE A 239 -7.66 -4.78 8.89
CA PHE A 239 -6.33 -4.68 8.28
C PHE A 239 -6.06 -3.27 7.75
N LEU A 240 -4.90 -2.73 8.13
CA LEU A 240 -4.33 -1.49 7.60
C LEU A 240 -3.10 -1.80 6.75
N HIS A 241 -2.80 -0.97 5.76
CA HIS A 241 -1.54 -1.08 5.03
C HIS A 241 -0.38 -0.70 5.96
N ALA A 242 0.58 -1.60 6.14
CA ALA A 242 1.76 -1.38 6.98
C ALA A 242 2.81 -0.47 6.31
N LEU A 243 2.70 -0.30 4.99
CA LEU A 243 3.58 0.52 4.18
C LEU A 243 2.90 1.84 3.79
N ALA A 244 3.69 2.78 3.28
CA ALA A 244 3.19 3.93 2.53
C ALA A 244 3.41 3.71 1.03
N LYS A 245 2.69 4.46 0.19
CA LYS A 245 2.88 4.39 -1.26
C LYS A 245 2.80 5.74 -1.95
N PHE A 246 3.55 5.87 -3.04
CA PHE A 246 3.24 6.86 -4.07
C PHE A 246 2.23 6.27 -5.03
N GLY A 247 1.19 7.04 -5.37
CA GLY A 247 0.32 6.71 -6.49
C GLY A 247 -0.93 5.89 -6.17
N GLY A 248 -1.74 5.61 -7.20
CA GLY A 248 -2.90 4.72 -7.20
C GLY A 248 -4.28 5.39 -7.02
N THR A 249 -5.26 5.06 -7.86
CA THR A 249 -6.66 5.05 -7.41
C THR A 249 -6.83 3.84 -6.50
N GLY A 250 -7.38 4.04 -5.30
CA GLY A 250 -7.44 2.96 -4.31
C GLY A 250 -8.16 1.72 -4.85
N ALA A 251 -7.94 0.58 -4.20
CA ALA A 251 -8.48 -0.74 -4.54
C ALA A 251 -9.86 -0.72 -5.24
N GLY A 252 -9.96 -1.40 -6.40
CA GLY A 252 -11.23 -1.66 -7.10
C GLY A 252 -11.65 -0.66 -8.20
N THR A 253 -10.86 0.39 -8.46
CA THR A 253 -11.15 1.33 -9.56
C THR A 253 -10.33 1.00 -10.80
N ALA A 254 -11.00 0.55 -11.86
CA ALA A 254 -10.39 0.35 -13.17
C ALA A 254 -10.71 1.55 -14.09
N PRO A 255 -9.73 2.10 -14.81
CA PRO A 255 -8.30 1.77 -14.75
C PRO A 255 -7.63 2.31 -13.49
N LYS A 256 -6.68 1.54 -12.92
CA LYS A 256 -5.86 1.96 -11.78
C LYS A 256 -4.97 3.12 -12.22
N THR A 257 -5.32 4.35 -11.89
CA THR A 257 -4.48 5.50 -12.27
C THR A 257 -3.27 5.55 -11.35
N SER A 258 -2.11 5.88 -11.88
CA SER A 258 -0.84 5.83 -11.16
C SER A 258 -0.69 6.81 -10.00
N GLY A 259 -1.66 7.70 -9.75
CA GLY A 259 -1.59 8.80 -8.77
C GLY A 259 -0.38 9.75 -8.94
N LEU A 260 0.52 9.46 -9.89
CA LEU A 260 1.45 10.36 -10.52
C LEU A 260 0.78 10.95 -11.76
N MET A 261 0.61 12.26 -11.74
CA MET A 261 -0.07 13.01 -12.78
C MET A 261 0.87 14.06 -13.36
N VAL A 262 0.62 14.42 -14.60
CA VAL A 262 1.31 15.51 -15.30
C VAL A 262 0.28 16.46 -15.90
N VAL A 263 0.58 17.76 -15.87
CA VAL A 263 -0.25 18.81 -16.44
C VAL A 263 0.63 19.89 -17.06
N ALA A 264 0.21 20.43 -18.19
CA ALA A 264 0.82 21.60 -18.79
C ALA A 264 0.33 22.86 -18.07
N ASP A 265 1.27 23.68 -17.61
CA ASP A 265 0.98 24.93 -16.90
C ASP A 265 1.58 26.09 -17.70
N ILE A 266 0.72 26.92 -18.28
CA ILE A 266 1.16 28.05 -19.12
C ILE A 266 1.25 29.29 -18.26
N ASP A 267 2.35 30.03 -18.39
CA ASP A 267 2.59 31.27 -17.66
C ASP A 267 2.67 31.11 -16.13
N ASN A 268 3.08 29.92 -15.68
CA ASN A 268 3.60 29.51 -14.36
C ASN A 268 3.39 30.47 -13.16
N GLY A 269 2.12 30.76 -12.82
CA GLY A 269 1.71 31.21 -11.48
C GLY A 269 2.03 32.64 -11.01
N SER A 270 2.66 33.55 -11.77
CA SER A 270 2.84 34.95 -11.27
C SER A 270 2.83 36.09 -12.31
N ALA A 271 1.92 36.03 -13.28
CA ALA A 271 1.73 36.96 -14.43
C ALA A 271 2.60 36.59 -15.65
N THR A 272 2.05 36.45 -16.86
CA THR A 272 1.07 37.33 -17.51
C THR A 272 0.01 36.55 -18.26
N THR A 273 -1.25 36.92 -18.03
CA THR A 273 -2.44 36.57 -18.82
C THR A 273 -2.17 36.64 -20.31
N GLY A 274 -2.09 35.49 -20.99
CA GLY A 274 -2.23 35.43 -22.44
C GLY A 274 -1.54 34.25 -23.11
N GLY A 275 -2.03 33.04 -22.89
CA GLY A 275 -1.68 31.86 -23.67
C GLY A 275 -2.68 30.73 -23.44
N THR A 276 -3.22 30.15 -24.51
CA THR A 276 -3.95 28.88 -24.47
C THR A 276 -3.05 27.84 -25.12
N LEU A 277 -2.88 26.66 -24.50
CA LEU A 277 -2.16 25.55 -25.13
C LEU A 277 -3.05 25.04 -26.24
N ASP A 278 -2.76 25.43 -27.47
CA ASP A 278 -3.39 24.80 -28.62
C ASP A 278 -2.67 23.49 -28.92
N GLY A 279 -3.26 22.38 -28.48
CA GLY A 279 -2.75 21.03 -28.71
C GLY A 279 -2.64 20.64 -30.19
N ASN A 280 -3.15 21.44 -31.13
CA ASN A 280 -2.98 21.21 -32.58
C ASN A 280 -1.71 21.86 -33.14
N THR A 281 -1.17 22.85 -32.45
CA THR A 281 0.02 23.61 -32.88
C THR A 281 1.20 23.42 -31.94
N THR A 282 0.98 23.08 -30.68
CA THR A 282 2.04 22.76 -29.71
C THR A 282 1.76 21.43 -29.04
N LYS A 283 2.77 20.55 -29.02
CA LYS A 283 2.75 19.25 -28.36
C LYS A 283 3.85 19.18 -27.32
N ILE A 284 3.50 18.68 -26.14
CA ILE A 284 4.45 18.34 -25.09
C ILE A 284 4.40 16.83 -24.91
N THR A 285 5.54 16.17 -25.01
CA THR A 285 5.66 14.72 -24.87
C THR A 285 6.77 14.39 -23.88
N VAL A 286 6.60 13.33 -23.09
CA VAL A 286 7.51 12.98 -22.00
C VAL A 286 8.32 11.73 -22.39
N LYS A 287 9.63 11.82 -22.27
CA LYS A 287 10.57 10.71 -22.56
C LYS A 287 10.70 9.79 -21.37
N SER A 288 10.97 10.37 -20.20
CA SER A 288 11.27 9.63 -18.99
C SER A 288 10.84 10.44 -17.76
N ILE A 289 10.44 9.72 -16.71
CA ILE A 289 10.35 10.24 -15.35
C ILE A 289 11.11 9.28 -14.46
N LYS A 290 12.03 9.80 -13.65
CA LYS A 290 12.79 9.03 -12.67
C LYS A 290 12.53 9.57 -11.28
N ILE A 291 12.09 8.70 -10.37
CA ILE A 291 11.93 9.00 -8.95
C ILE A 291 13.00 8.21 -8.21
N GLU A 292 13.93 8.92 -7.58
CA GLU A 292 15.01 8.28 -6.84
C GLU A 292 15.16 8.88 -5.46
N SER A 293 15.44 8.02 -4.49
CA SER A 293 15.71 8.47 -3.14
C SER A 293 17.11 9.10 -3.08
N VAL A 294 17.23 10.24 -2.39
CA VAL A 294 18.49 11.00 -2.27
C VAL A 294 18.76 11.40 -0.83
N LYS A 295 20.03 11.64 -0.50
CA LYS A 295 20.47 12.08 0.84
C LYS A 295 21.42 13.26 0.73
N ALA A 296 21.33 14.20 1.67
CA ALA A 296 22.31 15.28 1.77
C ALA A 296 23.68 14.73 2.17
N GLY A 297 24.70 15.01 1.36
CA GLY A 297 26.09 14.79 1.68
C GLY A 297 26.60 15.76 2.74
N THR A 298 27.85 15.59 3.17
CA THR A 298 28.51 16.47 4.16
C THR A 298 28.67 17.91 3.68
N ASP A 299 28.63 18.13 2.37
CA ASP A 299 28.68 19.44 1.72
C ASP A 299 27.29 20.08 1.53
N GLY A 300 26.23 19.43 2.04
CA GLY A 300 24.84 19.86 1.91
C GLY A 300 24.22 19.58 0.54
N LYS A 301 24.96 19.00 -0.42
CA LYS A 301 24.41 18.64 -1.74
C LYS A 301 23.75 17.28 -1.68
N MET A 302 22.64 17.13 -2.40
CA MET A 302 21.93 15.86 -2.48
C MET A 302 22.67 14.88 -3.39
N ALA A 303 23.04 13.72 -2.85
CA ALA A 303 23.72 12.61 -3.52
C ALA A 303 22.79 11.39 -3.67
N LYS A 304 23.09 10.57 -4.69
CA LYS A 304 22.31 9.37 -5.08
C LYS A 304 22.83 8.11 -4.37
N ASP A 305 22.84 8.14 -3.04
CA ASP A 305 23.28 7.02 -2.19
C ASP A 305 22.10 6.27 -1.55
N ALA A 306 22.36 5.17 -0.84
CA ALA A 306 21.36 4.52 -0.01
C ALA A 306 20.82 5.51 1.02
N SER A 307 19.58 5.93 0.85
CA SER A 307 19.07 7.15 1.48
C SER A 307 17.87 6.92 2.38
N ILE A 308 17.16 5.80 2.23
CA ILE A 308 15.93 5.49 2.98
C ILE A 308 15.81 3.98 3.26
N PRO A 309 15.06 3.57 4.30
CA PRO A 309 14.86 2.15 4.60
C PRO A 309 14.16 1.42 3.47
N THR A 310 14.80 0.37 2.95
CA THR A 310 14.19 -0.58 2.00
C THR A 310 13.94 -1.94 2.65
N SER A 311 14.33 -2.11 3.90
CA SER A 311 13.95 -3.23 4.75
C SER A 311 13.70 -2.77 6.19
N GLY A 312 13.11 -3.63 7.01
CA GLY A 312 12.89 -3.33 8.42
C GLY A 312 12.04 -4.37 9.11
N THR A 313 11.75 -4.13 10.39
CA THR A 313 10.92 -5.02 11.21
C THR A 313 9.73 -4.25 11.78
N LEU A 314 8.52 -4.70 11.44
CA LEU A 314 7.26 -4.21 11.98
C LEU A 314 6.91 -4.96 13.27
N ASN A 315 6.64 -4.24 14.35
CA ASN A 315 6.07 -4.80 15.56
C ASN A 315 4.54 -4.85 15.44
N LEU A 316 3.95 -6.05 15.50
CA LEU A 316 2.51 -6.25 15.30
C LEU A 316 1.66 -5.82 16.50
N ALA A 317 2.24 -5.66 17.69
CA ALA A 317 1.54 -5.13 18.85
C ALA A 317 1.38 -3.60 18.79
N THR A 318 2.29 -2.90 18.13
CA THR A 318 2.34 -1.43 18.13
C THR A 318 2.16 -0.78 16.77
N GLY A 319 2.34 -1.52 15.67
CA GLY A 319 2.37 -0.97 14.30
C GLY A 319 3.57 -0.06 14.03
N VAL A 320 4.64 -0.20 14.82
CA VAL A 320 5.86 0.61 14.71
C VAL A 320 6.91 -0.17 13.95
N TRP A 321 7.51 0.49 12.94
CA TRP A 321 8.68 -0.03 12.24
C TRP A 321 9.95 0.28 13.01
N THR A 322 10.83 -0.71 13.07
CA THR A 322 12.22 -0.56 13.51
C THR A 322 13.12 -0.72 12.28
N THR A 323 13.94 0.30 12.02
CA THR A 323 14.91 0.35 10.92
C THR A 323 16.26 0.84 11.44
N THR A 324 17.32 0.41 10.79
CA THR A 324 18.71 0.83 11.05
C THR A 324 19.34 1.32 9.76
N ASP A 325 20.48 2.00 9.83
CA ASP A 325 21.16 2.48 8.60
C ASP A 325 21.58 1.34 7.66
N THR A 326 21.82 0.13 8.19
CA THR A 326 22.09 -1.06 7.37
C THR A 326 20.87 -1.57 6.60
N ASN A 327 19.66 -1.12 6.97
CA ASN A 327 18.45 -1.41 6.21
C ASN A 327 18.21 -0.44 5.05
N ASN A 328 19.02 0.62 4.93
CA ASN A 328 18.83 1.61 3.89
C ASN A 328 19.28 1.07 2.53
N GLY A 329 18.48 1.36 1.53
CA GLY A 329 18.77 1.06 0.13
C GLY A 329 18.47 2.25 -0.77
N LYS A 330 18.70 2.06 -2.06
CA LYS A 330 18.30 3.01 -3.08
C LYS A 330 16.91 2.64 -3.56
N ILE A 331 15.98 3.59 -3.54
CA ILE A 331 14.79 3.51 -4.38
C ILE A 331 15.14 4.14 -5.72
N ASP A 332 14.89 3.40 -6.79
CA ASP A 332 15.02 3.86 -8.17
C ASP A 332 13.81 3.38 -8.95
N TYR A 333 12.96 4.34 -9.33
CA TYR A 333 11.71 4.09 -10.02
C TYR A 333 11.71 4.84 -11.35
N GLU A 334 11.71 4.09 -12.45
CA GLU A 334 11.88 4.63 -13.80
C GLU A 334 10.59 4.41 -14.60
N ILE A 335 10.02 5.49 -15.10
CA ILE A 335 8.83 5.47 -15.95
C ILE A 335 9.25 6.00 -17.31
N ASN A 336 9.32 5.10 -18.29
CA ASN A 336 9.89 5.41 -19.60
C ASN A 336 8.82 5.31 -20.69
N SER A 337 8.94 6.13 -21.73
CA SER A 337 8.19 5.89 -22.95
C SER A 337 8.65 4.59 -23.60
N LYS A 338 7.77 3.94 -24.36
CA LYS A 338 8.11 2.71 -25.11
C LYS A 338 9.25 2.92 -26.12
N ALA A 339 9.50 4.16 -26.50
CA ALA A 339 10.55 4.59 -27.40
C ALA A 339 11.95 4.58 -26.79
N VAL A 340 12.04 4.67 -25.46
CA VAL A 340 13.33 4.67 -24.76
C VAL A 340 13.94 3.27 -24.84
N THR A 341 15.07 3.16 -25.56
CA THR A 341 15.82 1.91 -25.72
C THR A 341 16.95 1.74 -24.72
N THR A 342 17.15 2.72 -23.83
CA THR A 342 18.20 2.65 -22.80
C THR A 342 17.88 1.53 -21.82
N THR A 343 18.86 0.69 -21.53
CA THR A 343 18.74 -0.34 -20.51
C THR A 343 18.42 0.32 -19.17
N ALA A 344 17.36 -0.16 -18.50
CA ALA A 344 16.99 0.31 -17.18
C ALA A 344 18.16 0.15 -16.20
N THR A 345 18.23 1.04 -15.21
CA THR A 345 19.23 0.91 -14.14
C THR A 345 19.06 -0.45 -13.45
N ALA A 346 20.16 -1.18 -13.24
CA ALA A 346 20.09 -2.49 -12.59
C ALA A 346 19.44 -2.36 -11.19
N GLY A 347 18.38 -3.15 -10.96
CA GLY A 347 17.61 -3.11 -9.71
C GLY A 347 16.54 -2.01 -9.63
N ALA A 348 16.37 -1.17 -10.66
CA ALA A 348 15.28 -0.21 -10.71
C ALA A 348 13.93 -0.91 -10.94
N THR A 349 12.87 -0.36 -10.34
CA THR A 349 11.50 -0.72 -10.69
C THR A 349 11.08 0.11 -11.91
N THR A 350 10.64 -0.57 -12.97
CA THR A 350 10.30 0.08 -14.24
C THR A 350 8.80 0.08 -14.50
N GLN A 351 8.30 1.18 -15.04
CA GLN A 351 6.95 1.31 -15.56
C GLN A 351 6.96 1.82 -17.00
N THR A 352 5.90 1.48 -17.73
CA THR A 352 5.67 2.00 -19.08
C THR A 352 4.73 3.19 -19.02
N MET A 353 5.16 4.31 -19.59
CA MET A 353 4.37 5.52 -19.68
C MET A 353 3.13 5.34 -20.57
N ASN A 354 2.04 6.04 -20.25
CA ASN A 354 0.84 6.06 -21.06
C ASN A 354 1.11 6.68 -22.45
N ASP A 355 0.63 6.01 -23.49
CA ASP A 355 0.89 6.37 -24.89
C ASP A 355 0.41 7.79 -25.24
N ASP A 356 -0.63 8.29 -24.55
CA ASP A 356 -1.18 9.64 -24.78
C ASP A 356 -0.17 10.76 -24.52
N ILE A 357 0.76 10.56 -23.58
CA ILE A 357 1.76 11.57 -23.20
C ILE A 357 3.20 11.18 -23.57
N ALA A 358 3.42 9.92 -23.90
CA ALA A 358 4.75 9.36 -24.13
C ALA A 358 5.40 9.92 -25.40
N GLU A 359 6.71 10.13 -25.36
CA GLU A 359 7.50 10.47 -26.55
C GLU A 359 7.50 9.29 -27.55
N PRO A 360 7.17 9.54 -28.84
CA PRO A 360 7.26 8.54 -29.90
C PRO A 360 8.69 8.04 -30.18
N ALA A 361 8.80 6.87 -30.80
CA ALA A 361 10.09 6.28 -31.18
C ALA A 361 10.86 7.10 -32.22
N SER A 362 10.13 7.77 -33.11
CA SER A 362 10.70 8.65 -34.13
C SER A 362 9.69 9.72 -34.51
N VAL A 363 10.16 10.95 -34.63
CA VAL A 363 9.40 12.08 -35.17
C VAL A 363 10.25 12.69 -36.27
N SER A 364 9.80 12.55 -37.50
CA SER A 364 10.45 13.08 -38.71
C SER A 364 9.64 14.19 -39.37
N SER A 365 8.33 14.24 -39.07
CA SER A 365 7.41 15.28 -39.50
C SER A 365 6.37 15.55 -38.42
N TRP A 366 5.71 16.71 -38.48
CA TRP A 366 4.60 17.03 -37.56
C TRP A 366 3.47 15.99 -37.60
N ASN A 367 3.22 15.37 -38.76
CA ASN A 367 2.16 14.37 -38.93
C ASN A 367 2.41 13.09 -38.14
N ASP A 368 3.66 12.81 -37.77
CA ASP A 368 4.02 11.65 -36.94
C ASP A 368 3.49 11.80 -35.50
N LEU A 369 3.10 13.02 -35.09
CA LEU A 369 2.50 13.32 -33.79
C LEU A 369 0.98 13.22 -33.78
N SER A 370 0.34 12.89 -34.91
CA SER A 370 -1.13 12.90 -35.05
C SER A 370 -1.85 11.92 -34.13
N SER A 371 -1.20 10.83 -33.75
CA SER A 371 -1.72 9.83 -32.80
C SER A 371 -1.40 10.13 -31.34
N VAL A 372 -0.66 11.20 -31.05
CA VAL A 372 -0.22 11.56 -29.70
C VAL A 372 -0.96 12.81 -29.24
N THR A 373 -1.70 12.67 -28.15
CA THR A 373 -2.40 13.81 -27.53
C THR A 373 -1.39 14.82 -26.98
N GLY A 374 -0.36 14.32 -26.29
CA GLY A 374 0.59 15.10 -25.51
C GLY A 374 0.03 15.44 -24.12
N VAL A 375 0.86 16.10 -23.32
CA VAL A 375 0.45 16.69 -22.05
C VAL A 375 -0.47 17.88 -22.32
N THR A 376 -1.59 17.93 -21.60
CA THR A 376 -2.65 18.93 -21.71
C THR A 376 -2.75 19.77 -20.45
N THR A 377 -3.60 20.80 -20.46
CA THR A 377 -3.93 21.61 -19.28
C THR A 377 -4.85 20.90 -18.29
N THR A 378 -5.29 19.67 -18.60
CA THR A 378 -6.01 18.80 -17.66
C THR A 378 -5.05 17.74 -17.13
N PRO A 379 -5.00 17.49 -15.80
CA PRO A 379 -4.15 16.46 -15.24
C PRO A 379 -4.36 15.09 -15.90
N GLN A 380 -3.28 14.50 -16.40
CA GLN A 380 -3.24 13.18 -17.01
C GLN A 380 -2.40 12.23 -16.16
N SER A 381 -2.87 10.99 -15.98
CA SER A 381 -2.08 9.94 -15.33
C SER A 381 -0.84 9.62 -16.17
N VAL A 382 0.31 9.50 -15.53
CA VAL A 382 1.57 9.23 -16.23
C VAL A 382 1.64 7.79 -16.74
N TYR A 383 1.20 6.83 -15.94
CA TYR A 383 1.16 5.41 -16.30
C TYR A 383 -0.08 4.74 -15.71
N THR A 384 -0.29 3.46 -16.06
CA THR A 384 -1.23 2.57 -15.37
C THR A 384 -0.44 1.78 -14.34
N GLU A 385 -0.81 1.86 -13.06
CA GLU A 385 -0.02 1.26 -11.99
C GLU A 385 -0.04 -0.27 -12.06
N THR A 386 1.13 -0.88 -12.32
CA THR A 386 1.32 -2.34 -12.29
C THR A 386 2.13 -2.81 -11.09
N THR A 387 2.88 -1.90 -10.45
CA THR A 387 3.67 -2.16 -9.25
C THR A 387 3.78 -0.84 -8.49
N PRO A 388 3.16 -0.71 -7.31
CA PRO A 388 3.20 0.55 -6.57
C PRO A 388 4.62 0.85 -6.10
N LEU A 389 4.96 2.14 -6.02
CA LEU A 389 6.17 2.57 -5.34
C LEU A 389 5.91 2.62 -3.82
N LEU A 390 6.41 1.62 -3.10
CA LEU A 390 6.21 1.44 -1.67
C LEU A 390 7.35 2.05 -0.85
N ILE A 391 7.03 2.50 0.37
CA ILE A 391 7.96 3.10 1.32
C ILE A 391 7.71 2.52 2.70
N ILE A 392 8.78 2.20 3.44
CA ILE A 392 8.71 1.79 4.84
C ILE A 392 8.55 3.06 5.73
N PRO A 393 7.45 3.19 6.49
CA PRO A 393 7.18 4.36 7.31
C PRO A 393 7.93 4.26 8.65
N ASP A 394 9.20 4.68 8.65
CA ASP A 394 10.05 4.77 9.84
C ASP A 394 9.83 6.05 10.67
N GLY A 395 8.85 6.88 10.27
CA GLY A 395 8.52 8.13 10.94
C GLY A 395 9.51 9.27 10.70
N LYS A 396 10.47 9.12 9.78
CA LYS A 396 11.45 10.16 9.44
C LYS A 396 11.08 10.90 8.15
N ASP A 397 11.78 12.01 7.93
CA ASP A 397 11.74 12.75 6.69
C ASP A 397 12.57 12.04 5.61
N HIS A 398 12.02 11.94 4.41
CA HIS A 398 12.68 11.30 3.27
C HIS A 398 12.65 12.21 2.05
N VAL A 399 13.76 12.28 1.32
CA VAL A 399 13.87 13.14 0.14
C VAL A 399 13.92 12.28 -1.13
N PHE A 400 13.08 12.63 -2.10
CA PHE A 400 13.02 12.02 -3.41
C PHE A 400 13.35 13.05 -4.47
N ARG A 401 14.31 12.75 -5.33
CA ARG A 401 14.56 13.50 -6.56
C ARG A 401 13.64 12.97 -7.65
N ILE A 402 12.80 13.84 -8.17
CA ILE A 402 11.97 13.58 -9.34
C ILE A 402 12.65 14.27 -10.52
N THR A 403 13.15 13.49 -11.47
CA THR A 403 13.73 13.95 -12.72
C THR A 403 12.73 13.70 -13.84
N ILE A 404 12.56 14.66 -14.75
CA ILE A 404 11.69 14.52 -15.91
C ILE A 404 12.42 15.01 -17.15
N ASP A 405 12.41 14.17 -18.19
CA ASP A 405 12.87 14.52 -19.53
C ASP A 405 11.65 14.63 -20.45
N TYR A 406 11.45 15.78 -21.07
CA TYR A 406 10.33 16.03 -21.96
C TYR A 406 10.73 16.88 -23.17
N ILE A 407 9.87 16.88 -24.18
CA ILE A 407 10.08 17.60 -25.43
C ILE A 407 8.88 18.50 -25.68
N VAL A 408 9.15 19.75 -26.03
CA VAL A 408 8.15 20.69 -26.53
C VAL A 408 8.35 20.85 -28.04
N ARG A 409 7.30 20.63 -28.82
CA ARG A 409 7.29 20.85 -30.27
C ARG A 409 6.19 21.82 -30.65
N THR A 410 6.52 22.79 -31.50
CA THR A 410 5.53 23.73 -32.04
C THR A 410 5.58 23.70 -33.56
N LYS A 411 4.42 23.48 -34.20
CA LYS A 411 4.25 23.42 -35.64
C LYS A 411 4.70 24.72 -36.28
N ASP A 412 5.56 24.60 -37.30
CA ASP A 412 6.04 25.71 -38.11
C ASP A 412 6.34 25.17 -39.52
N GLU A 413 5.41 25.40 -40.44
CA GLU A 413 5.48 24.92 -41.83
C GLU A 413 6.61 25.57 -42.63
N ALA A 414 7.20 26.67 -42.14
CA ALA A 414 8.35 27.30 -42.77
C ALA A 414 9.66 26.53 -42.53
N LEU A 415 9.69 25.66 -41.52
CA LEU A 415 10.85 24.83 -41.21
C LEU A 415 10.84 23.52 -42.01
N HIS A 416 12.02 23.00 -42.34
CA HIS A 416 12.17 21.77 -43.13
C HIS A 416 11.42 20.56 -42.54
N GLN A 417 11.42 20.42 -41.21
CA GLN A 417 10.72 19.34 -40.50
C GLN A 417 9.23 19.66 -40.20
N GLY A 418 8.80 20.90 -40.47
CA GLY A 418 7.45 21.39 -40.17
C GLY A 418 7.21 21.76 -38.70
N TYR A 419 8.27 21.82 -37.87
CA TYR A 419 8.18 22.18 -36.45
C TYR A 419 9.49 22.66 -35.85
N THR A 420 9.40 23.37 -34.72
CA THR A 420 10.49 23.60 -33.76
C THR A 420 10.48 22.50 -32.70
N GLN A 421 11.64 22.17 -32.15
CA GLN A 421 11.77 21.17 -31.08
C GLN A 421 12.72 21.69 -30.01
N VAL A 422 12.32 21.54 -28.75
CA VAL A 422 13.15 21.85 -27.59
C VAL A 422 13.07 20.69 -26.60
N GLU A 423 14.20 20.04 -26.35
CA GLU A 423 14.32 19.03 -25.29
C GLU A 423 14.64 19.71 -23.96
N GLN A 424 14.03 19.21 -22.90
CA GLN A 424 14.09 19.76 -21.57
C GLN A 424 14.35 18.64 -20.56
N SER A 425 15.20 18.92 -19.58
CA SER A 425 15.51 18.00 -18.49
C SER A 425 15.58 18.79 -17.19
N PHE A 426 14.72 18.46 -16.24
CA PHE A 426 14.68 19.13 -14.94
C PHE A 426 14.55 18.12 -13.83
N TYR A 427 14.98 18.52 -12.63
CA TYR A 427 14.71 17.76 -11.43
C TYR A 427 14.21 18.66 -10.30
N LYS A 428 13.46 18.07 -9.39
CA LYS A 428 13.20 18.64 -8.06
C LYS A 428 13.34 17.60 -6.98
N ASP A 429 13.94 18.03 -5.88
CA ASP A 429 13.96 17.30 -4.63
C ASP A 429 12.66 17.60 -3.83
N LEU A 430 11.83 16.58 -3.64
CA LEU A 430 10.63 16.58 -2.83
C LEU A 430 10.96 15.94 -1.48
N THR A 431 10.75 16.68 -0.39
CA THR A 431 10.84 16.11 0.96
C THR A 431 9.45 15.65 1.42
N LEU A 432 9.29 14.35 1.65
CA LEU A 432 8.15 13.83 2.40
C LEU A 432 8.46 13.98 3.88
N LYS A 433 7.70 14.83 4.56
CA LYS A 433 7.79 14.99 6.01
C LYS A 433 7.12 13.80 6.70
N THR A 434 7.85 13.17 7.63
CA THR A 434 7.33 12.09 8.51
C THR A 434 6.46 11.07 7.78
N VAL A 435 7.08 10.16 7.02
CA VAL A 435 6.32 9.16 6.26
C VAL A 435 5.49 8.29 7.20
N SER A 436 4.18 8.27 6.96
CA SER A 436 3.19 7.66 7.85
C SER A 436 2.71 6.31 7.32
N LEU A 437 2.41 5.39 8.24
CA LEU A 437 1.80 4.10 7.92
C LEU A 437 0.40 4.30 7.33
N ASN A 438 0.00 3.43 6.41
CA ASN A 438 -1.30 3.50 5.73
C ASN A 438 -1.52 4.82 4.96
N ALA A 439 -0.43 5.43 4.48
CA ALA A 439 -0.48 6.69 3.75
C ALA A 439 -0.30 6.50 2.24
N LYS A 440 -1.01 7.32 1.47
CA LYS A 440 -0.91 7.41 0.02
C LYS A 440 -0.55 8.84 -0.39
N TYR A 441 0.51 8.98 -1.17
CA TYR A 441 0.99 10.25 -1.71
C TYR A 441 0.71 10.34 -3.21
N ASN A 442 -0.08 11.32 -3.62
CA ASN A 442 -0.27 11.64 -5.04
C ASN A 442 0.68 12.78 -5.43
N LEU A 443 1.25 12.70 -6.63
CA LEU A 443 2.15 13.72 -7.15
C LEU A 443 1.58 14.28 -8.44
N LEU A 444 1.43 15.60 -8.52
CA LEU A 444 1.07 16.31 -9.74
C LEU A 444 2.28 17.14 -10.20
N ILE A 445 2.79 16.84 -11.38
CA ILE A 445 3.89 17.55 -12.02
C ILE A 445 3.31 18.62 -12.94
N HIS A 446 3.59 19.88 -12.63
CA HIS A 446 3.29 21.01 -13.51
C HIS A 446 4.47 21.23 -14.45
N LEU A 447 4.24 21.11 -15.76
CA LEU A 447 5.21 21.47 -16.79
C LEU A 447 5.00 22.93 -17.17
N GLY A 448 5.77 23.81 -16.52
CA GLY A 448 5.76 25.24 -16.78
C GLY A 448 6.23 25.56 -18.20
N LEU A 449 5.38 26.25 -18.98
CA LEU A 449 5.73 26.82 -20.28
C LEU A 449 5.74 28.33 -20.19
N THR A 450 6.84 28.96 -20.59
CA THR A 450 6.93 30.43 -20.74
C THR A 450 7.03 30.77 -22.21
N SER A 451 6.07 31.55 -22.70
CA SER A 451 6.06 32.03 -24.08
C SER A 451 7.17 33.06 -24.30
N VAL A 452 7.84 33.01 -25.46
CA VAL A 452 8.73 34.09 -25.91
C VAL A 452 7.85 35.15 -26.54
N LYS A 453 7.75 36.32 -25.90
CA LYS A 453 6.98 37.47 -26.39
C LYS A 453 7.93 38.50 -26.99
N PHE A 454 7.58 38.98 -28.18
CA PHE A 454 8.25 40.10 -28.82
C PHE A 454 7.24 41.24 -28.88
N ASP A 455 7.45 42.27 -28.07
CA ASP A 455 6.71 43.52 -28.19
C ASP A 455 7.50 44.46 -29.10
N ALA A 456 6.87 44.89 -30.18
CA ALA A 456 7.40 45.90 -31.08
C ALA A 456 6.44 47.10 -31.09
N THR A 457 6.81 48.17 -30.40
CA THR A 457 6.15 49.46 -30.55
C THR A 457 6.88 50.27 -31.62
N VAL A 458 6.19 50.55 -32.73
CA VAL A 458 6.60 51.62 -33.65
C VAL A 458 5.90 52.89 -33.19
N THR A 459 6.68 53.86 -32.72
CA THR A 459 6.23 55.24 -32.53
C THR A 459 6.83 56.10 -33.63
N ASP A 460 6.07 57.12 -34.07
CA ASP A 460 6.61 58.16 -34.93
C ASP A 460 7.76 58.88 -34.20
N TRP A 461 8.86 59.12 -34.89
CA TRP A 461 9.96 59.93 -34.36
C TRP A 461 9.47 61.37 -34.20
N THR A 462 9.03 61.72 -32.99
CA THR A 462 8.74 63.10 -32.60
C THR A 462 9.50 63.44 -31.33
N ASN A 463 10.31 64.50 -31.39
CA ASN A 463 10.99 65.05 -30.22
C ASN A 463 9.95 65.76 -29.35
N THR A 464 9.61 65.29 -28.14
CA THR A 464 9.60 66.12 -26.90
C THR A 464 9.13 65.43 -25.59
N VAL A 465 9.85 65.82 -24.52
CA VAL A 465 9.61 65.89 -23.05
C VAL A 465 9.11 64.72 -22.19
N ASN A 466 9.89 64.50 -21.12
CA ASN A 466 9.67 63.68 -19.92
C ASN A 466 8.41 64.02 -19.12
N GLY A 467 7.80 63.00 -18.52
CA GLY A 467 7.11 63.10 -17.22
C GLY A 467 5.92 62.13 -17.04
N GLY A 468 5.95 61.33 -15.96
CA GLY A 468 4.74 60.71 -15.40
C GLY A 468 4.92 59.37 -14.68
N THR A 469 5.01 59.43 -13.35
CA THR A 469 4.96 58.40 -12.27
C THR A 469 3.59 57.63 -12.27
N GLU A 470 3.31 56.50 -11.61
CA GLU A 470 3.69 55.94 -10.30
C GLU A 470 3.03 54.55 -10.04
N SER A 471 3.54 53.81 -9.05
CA SER A 471 2.81 53.00 -8.03
C SER A 471 2.06 51.70 -8.46
N GLY A 472 2.07 50.57 -7.72
CA GLY A 472 2.56 50.22 -6.38
C GLY A 472 2.18 48.77 -5.99
N ASN A 473 2.71 48.32 -4.85
CA ASN A 473 2.66 47.01 -4.15
C ASN A 473 1.22 46.39 -3.96
N THR A 474 0.95 45.15 -3.52
CA THR A 474 1.49 44.30 -2.41
C THR A 474 0.98 42.83 -2.48
N THR A 475 1.71 41.87 -1.84
CA THR A 475 1.34 40.71 -0.95
C THR A 475 0.03 39.92 -1.17
N ASP A 476 -0.11 38.59 -1.00
CA ASP A 476 0.49 37.63 -0.05
C ASP A 476 0.24 36.16 -0.50
N THR A 477 0.93 35.25 0.22
CA THR A 477 1.12 33.79 0.19
C THR A 477 -0.02 32.84 -0.22
N ASP A 478 0.39 31.79 -0.93
CA ASP A 478 -0.38 30.56 -1.23
C ASP A 478 0.56 29.30 -1.17
N PRO A 479 0.05 28.06 -1.27
CA PRO A 479 0.61 26.81 -0.69
C PRO A 479 1.99 26.37 -1.20
N MET A 480 2.58 25.33 -0.58
CA MET A 480 3.86 24.73 -1.04
C MET A 480 3.71 24.14 -2.45
N VAL A 481 4.00 24.95 -3.45
CA VAL A 481 4.14 24.59 -4.85
C VAL A 481 5.62 24.35 -5.16
N ILE A 482 5.90 23.22 -5.79
CA ILE A 482 7.20 22.97 -6.40
C ILE A 482 7.13 23.49 -7.83
N TYR A 483 7.64 24.70 -8.03
CA TYR A 483 7.95 25.22 -9.36
C TYR A 483 9.33 24.68 -9.79
N MET A 484 9.39 24.08 -10.98
CA MET A 484 10.64 23.92 -11.71
C MET A 484 10.85 25.19 -12.55
N PRO A 485 12.07 25.76 -12.62
CA PRO A 485 12.27 27.05 -13.26
C PRO A 485 11.96 26.99 -14.75
N ALA A 486 11.34 28.07 -15.24
CA ALA A 486 11.38 28.43 -16.65
C ALA A 486 12.79 28.89 -17.04
N ASN A 487 13.11 28.77 -18.33
CA ASN A 487 14.24 29.44 -19.00
C ASN A 487 14.35 30.89 -18.46
N VAL A 488 15.50 31.43 -18.07
CA VAL A 488 16.65 31.75 -18.93
C VAL A 488 17.94 31.80 -18.11
N LYS A 489 18.92 30.96 -18.45
CA LYS A 489 20.18 31.39 -19.06
C LYS A 489 20.79 30.28 -19.89
#